data_AF-A0A925JH36-F1
#
_entry.id   AF-A0A925JH36-F1
#
_cell.length_a   1.000
_cell.length_b   1.000
_cell.length_c   1.000
_cell.angle_alpha   90.00
_cell.angle_beta   90.00
_cell.angle_gamma   90.00
#
_symmetry.space_group_name_H-M   'P 1'
#
loop_
_entity.id
_entity.type
_entity.pdbx_description
1 polymer ?
#
loop_
_entity_poly.entity_id
_entity_poly.type
_entity_poly.pdbx_seq_one_letter_code
_entity_poly.pdbx_strand_id
1 'polypeptide(L)'
;FYQPAQIVIDARKHDVEFRPVDINHSYWDNILEEKTGQYYTIRLGFRQVKGLRAEEMETLVNARTAGYKSIVALMDIGISQSTLEILADADAFRSIGLDRRQALWEVSALYDRPVALFEGQPSESTTETQISLPLMTEGEHVIQDYAAISLSLKAHPLSFIREKLKLLHIISAQELGTLKNGTLIKITGLVLVRQRPGTASGICFITIEDETGSANLVVFQKLFDQYRKEILGSKLLMVEGKVQIEGEVIHVIVQRCFNLNGMLKGIKHADDFPVLAVAGADEKNRMGVLEKEVIPKARNFK
;
A
#
# COMPACT_ATOMS: atom_id res chain seq x y z
N PHE A 1 15.67 4.11 0.51
CA PHE A 1 14.52 4.93 0.11
C PHE A 1 13.33 4.53 0.97
N TYR A 2 12.65 5.49 1.58
CA TYR A 2 11.43 5.25 2.36
C TYR A 2 10.25 5.02 1.44
N GLN A 3 9.37 4.10 1.80
CA GLN A 3 8.11 3.89 1.08
C GLN A 3 7.10 4.99 1.45
N PRO A 4 6.16 5.37 0.55
CA PRO A 4 5.15 6.39 0.84
C PRO A 4 4.39 6.16 2.15
N ALA A 5 4.01 4.91 2.45
CA ALA A 5 3.34 4.55 3.70
C ALA A 5 4.15 4.95 4.95
N GLN A 6 5.46 4.72 4.93
CA GLN A 6 6.35 5.07 6.05
C GLN A 6 6.43 6.58 6.27
N ILE A 7 6.51 7.34 5.18
CA ILE A 7 6.53 8.82 5.24
C ILE A 7 5.20 9.34 5.79
N VAL A 8 4.07 8.79 5.34
CA VAL A 8 2.75 9.18 5.84
C VAL A 8 2.58 8.84 7.33
N ILE A 9 3.01 7.66 7.76
CA ILE A 9 2.95 7.24 9.17
C ILE A 9 3.81 8.17 10.03
N ASP A 10 5.03 8.47 9.59
CA ASP A 10 5.93 9.36 10.32
C ASP A 10 5.39 10.80 10.40
N ALA A 11 4.91 11.34 9.29
CA ALA A 11 4.32 12.67 9.25
C ALA A 11 3.07 12.76 10.16
N ARG A 12 2.24 11.71 10.22
CA ARG A 12 1.10 11.64 11.14
C ARG A 12 1.51 11.59 12.61
N LYS A 13 2.64 10.94 12.94
CA LYS A 13 3.22 10.99 14.29
C LYS A 13 3.68 12.38 14.69
N HIS A 14 3.88 13.27 13.72
CA HIS A 14 4.19 14.69 13.90
C HIS A 14 2.99 15.59 13.58
N ASP A 15 1.76 15.09 13.74
CA ASP A 15 0.50 15.84 13.61
C ASP A 15 0.23 16.44 12.21
N VAL A 16 0.82 15.86 11.15
CA VAL A 16 0.48 16.23 9.77
C VAL A 16 -0.78 15.49 9.33
N GLU A 17 -1.80 16.25 8.91
CA GLU A 17 -3.03 15.71 8.36
C GLU A 17 -2.88 15.32 6.88
N PHE A 18 -3.59 14.27 6.48
CA PHE A 18 -3.60 13.77 5.11
C PHE A 18 -5.03 13.60 4.61
N ARG A 19 -5.27 13.98 3.35
CA ARG A 19 -6.52 13.74 2.64
C ARG A 19 -6.32 12.70 1.55
N PRO A 20 -7.31 11.83 1.32
CA PRO A 20 -7.22 10.82 0.27
C PRO A 20 -7.23 11.45 -1.11
N VAL A 21 -6.85 10.63 -2.10
CA VAL A 21 -7.07 10.95 -3.51
C VAL A 21 -8.58 11.12 -3.72
N ASP A 22 -8.95 12.11 -4.52
CA ASP A 22 -10.33 12.49 -4.82
C ASP A 22 -10.42 13.23 -6.15
N ILE A 23 -11.40 12.88 -6.98
CA ILE A 23 -11.61 13.45 -8.33
C ILE A 23 -11.76 14.97 -8.34
N ASN A 24 -12.35 15.55 -7.30
CA ASN A 24 -12.65 16.98 -7.25
C ASN A 24 -11.56 17.82 -6.61
N HIS A 25 -10.62 17.19 -5.89
CA HIS A 25 -9.65 17.93 -5.10
C HIS A 25 -8.19 17.60 -5.45
N SER A 26 -7.92 16.41 -5.99
CA SER A 26 -6.54 15.95 -6.21
C SER A 26 -5.98 16.43 -7.55
N TYR A 27 -4.65 16.47 -7.62
CA TYR A 27 -3.88 16.71 -8.85
C TYR A 27 -2.99 15.49 -9.11
N TRP A 28 -2.18 15.53 -10.18
CA TRP A 28 -1.22 14.46 -10.42
C TRP A 28 -0.27 14.25 -9.23
N ASP A 29 0.37 15.34 -8.79
CA ASP A 29 1.22 15.37 -7.62
C ASP A 29 0.44 15.64 -6.32
N ASN A 30 1.06 15.30 -5.19
CA ASN A 30 0.53 15.65 -3.88
C ASN A 30 0.55 17.17 -3.72
N ILE A 31 -0.49 17.74 -3.11
CA ILE A 31 -0.60 19.19 -2.88
C ILE A 31 -0.71 19.50 -1.39
N LEU A 32 -0.39 20.75 -1.04
CA LEU A 32 -0.69 21.32 0.27
C LEU A 32 -2.04 22.03 0.19
N GLU A 33 -2.94 21.75 1.14
CA GLU A 33 -4.25 22.38 1.26
C GLU A 33 -4.25 23.43 2.39
N GLU A 34 -5.28 23.45 3.24
CA GLU A 34 -5.35 24.35 4.38
C GLU A 34 -4.26 24.08 5.43
N LYS A 35 -3.90 25.14 6.16
CA LYS A 35 -3.04 25.01 7.34
C LYS A 35 -3.88 24.52 8.51
N THR A 36 -3.48 23.40 9.11
CA THR A 36 -4.13 22.81 10.27
C THR A 36 -3.12 22.71 11.40
N GLY A 37 -3.30 23.54 12.43
CA GLY A 37 -2.31 23.71 13.49
C GLY A 37 -0.99 24.28 12.96
N GLN A 38 0.10 23.54 13.13
CA GLN A 38 1.45 23.99 12.72
C GLN A 38 1.79 23.66 11.27
N TYR A 39 1.14 22.65 10.68
CA TYR A 39 1.49 22.10 9.38
C TYR A 39 0.39 22.33 8.35
N TYR A 40 0.73 22.17 7.08
CA TYR A 40 -0.26 22.11 6.00
C TYR A 40 -0.79 20.70 5.86
N THR A 41 -2.09 20.59 5.62
CA THR A 41 -2.71 19.31 5.25
C THR A 41 -2.21 18.89 3.88
N ILE A 42 -1.82 17.61 3.74
CA ILE A 42 -1.34 17.06 2.47
C ILE A 42 -2.47 16.29 1.80
N ARG A 43 -2.85 16.67 0.58
CA ARG A 43 -3.70 15.82 -0.26
C ARG A 43 -2.86 14.91 -1.13
N LEU A 44 -3.20 13.63 -1.12
CA LEU A 44 -2.58 12.65 -2.00
C LEU A 44 -2.94 12.92 -3.47
N GLY A 45 -1.94 12.87 -4.34
CA GLY A 45 -2.11 13.00 -5.79
C GLY A 45 -2.39 11.68 -6.48
N PHE A 46 -2.93 11.76 -7.70
CA PHE A 46 -3.28 10.60 -8.52
C PHE A 46 -2.08 9.69 -8.84
N ARG A 47 -0.85 10.23 -8.84
CA ARG A 47 0.37 9.43 -9.09
C ARG A 47 0.56 8.27 -8.11
N GLN A 48 -0.08 8.33 -6.93
CA GLN A 48 0.02 7.29 -5.91
C GLN A 48 -0.85 6.07 -6.24
N VAL A 49 -1.88 6.24 -7.08
CA VAL A 49 -2.80 5.18 -7.46
C VAL A 49 -2.18 4.36 -8.58
N LYS A 50 -2.05 3.05 -8.37
CA LYS A 50 -1.50 2.13 -9.37
C LYS A 50 -2.42 2.05 -10.59
N GLY A 51 -1.81 2.14 -11.77
CA GLY A 51 -2.51 1.95 -13.05
C GLY A 51 -3.08 3.23 -13.66
N LEU A 52 -3.14 4.35 -12.92
CA LEU A 52 -3.56 5.63 -13.50
C LEU A 52 -2.50 6.19 -14.44
N ARG A 53 -2.97 6.73 -15.57
CA ARG A 53 -2.14 7.41 -16.57
C ARG A 53 -2.17 8.92 -16.32
N ALA A 54 -1.01 9.57 -16.37
CA ALA A 54 -0.90 11.01 -16.15
C ALA A 54 -1.77 11.81 -17.13
N GLU A 55 -1.77 11.44 -18.41
CA GLU A 55 -2.53 12.12 -19.47
C GLU A 55 -4.04 12.15 -19.22
N GLU A 56 -4.63 11.04 -18.74
CA GLU A 56 -6.06 10.99 -18.40
C GLU A 56 -6.35 11.84 -17.15
N MET A 57 -5.46 11.82 -16.16
CA MET A 57 -5.62 12.62 -14.95
C MET A 57 -5.45 14.12 -15.22
N GLU A 58 -4.59 14.50 -16.16
CA GLU A 58 -4.50 15.87 -16.65
C GLU A 58 -5.78 16.30 -17.37
N THR A 59 -6.37 15.43 -18.20
CA THR A 59 -7.67 15.68 -18.85
C THR A 59 -8.76 15.92 -17.81
N LEU A 60 -8.83 15.07 -16.78
CA LEU A 60 -9.72 15.24 -15.63
C LEU A 60 -9.47 16.59 -14.94
N VAL A 61 -8.23 16.91 -14.58
CA VAL A 61 -7.93 18.16 -13.88
C VAL A 61 -8.25 19.39 -14.72
N ASN A 62 -7.98 19.36 -16.03
CA ASN A 62 -8.22 20.49 -16.94
C ASN A 62 -9.71 20.74 -17.21
N ALA A 63 -10.53 19.68 -17.24
CA ALA A 63 -11.98 19.80 -17.43
C ALA A 63 -12.74 20.14 -16.13
N ARG A 64 -12.06 20.10 -14.98
CA ARG A 64 -12.65 20.36 -13.67
C ARG A 64 -12.92 21.86 -13.46
N THR A 65 -14.18 22.26 -13.65
CA THR A 65 -14.65 23.63 -13.40
C THR A 65 -15.23 23.79 -11.99
N ALA A 66 -16.53 23.51 -11.81
CA ALA A 66 -17.21 23.56 -10.51
C ALA A 66 -17.14 22.24 -9.71
N GLY A 67 -16.32 21.29 -10.18
CA GLY A 67 -16.30 19.91 -9.70
C GLY A 67 -17.34 19.02 -10.39
N TYR A 68 -17.04 17.73 -10.43
CA TYR A 68 -17.90 16.66 -10.91
C TYR A 68 -18.95 16.31 -9.86
N LYS A 69 -20.15 15.96 -10.33
CA LYS A 69 -21.28 15.52 -9.48
C LYS A 69 -21.69 14.07 -9.71
N SER A 70 -21.19 13.46 -10.79
CA SER A 70 -21.49 12.09 -11.17
C SER A 70 -20.31 11.48 -11.91
N ILE A 71 -20.25 10.15 -11.92
CA ILE A 71 -19.23 9.41 -12.68
C ILE A 71 -19.42 9.62 -14.18
N VAL A 72 -20.66 9.76 -14.65
CA VAL A 72 -20.99 10.04 -16.06
C VAL A 72 -20.29 11.30 -16.56
N ALA A 73 -20.21 12.35 -15.74
CA ALA A 73 -19.54 13.59 -16.12
C ALA A 73 -18.03 13.42 -16.41
N LEU A 74 -17.38 12.40 -15.82
CA LEU A 74 -15.99 12.05 -16.12
C LEU A 74 -15.87 11.27 -17.44
N MET A 75 -16.86 10.43 -17.75
CA MET A 75 -16.90 9.72 -19.03
C MET A 75 -17.12 10.69 -20.19
N ASP A 76 -17.99 11.69 -20.01
CA ASP A 76 -18.33 12.69 -21.05
C ASP A 76 -17.12 13.58 -21.43
N ILE A 77 -16.12 13.72 -20.55
CA ILE A 77 -14.86 14.43 -20.83
C ILE A 77 -13.75 13.50 -21.37
N GLY A 78 -14.07 12.22 -21.61
CA GLY A 78 -13.16 11.26 -22.23
C GLY A 78 -12.33 10.41 -21.27
N ILE A 79 -12.64 10.34 -19.97
CA ILE A 79 -11.99 9.39 -19.07
C ILE A 79 -12.47 7.97 -19.39
N SER A 80 -11.53 7.06 -19.60
CA SER A 80 -11.86 5.67 -19.94
C SER A 80 -12.52 4.94 -18.76
N GLN A 81 -13.38 3.98 -19.06
CA GLN A 81 -14.04 3.15 -18.05
C GLN A 81 -13.03 2.41 -17.16
N SER A 82 -11.95 1.87 -17.74
CA SER A 82 -10.86 1.25 -16.97
C SER A 82 -10.25 2.21 -15.96
N THR A 83 -10.13 3.49 -16.29
CA THR A 83 -9.61 4.51 -15.39
C THR A 83 -10.62 4.87 -14.30
N LEU A 84 -11.92 4.85 -14.61
CA LEU A 84 -12.98 5.03 -13.61
C LEU A 84 -13.03 3.86 -12.61
N GLU A 85 -12.82 2.62 -13.06
CA GLU A 85 -12.70 1.44 -12.19
C GLU A 85 -11.52 1.58 -11.23
N ILE A 86 -10.35 1.99 -11.74
CA ILE A 86 -9.16 2.24 -10.91
C ILE A 86 -9.40 3.36 -9.89
N LEU A 87 -10.07 4.45 -10.29
CA LEU A 87 -10.44 5.53 -9.37
C LEU A 87 -11.43 5.06 -8.29
N ALA A 88 -12.35 4.17 -8.64
CA ALA A 88 -13.31 3.60 -7.69
C ALA A 88 -12.61 2.68 -6.68
N ASP A 89 -11.73 1.81 -7.16
CA ASP A 89 -10.85 0.99 -6.31
C ASP A 89 -9.98 1.85 -5.39
N ALA A 90 -9.54 3.03 -5.85
CA ALA A 90 -8.79 3.99 -5.05
C ALA A 90 -9.63 4.82 -4.05
N ASP A 91 -10.95 4.59 -3.96
CA ASP A 91 -11.87 5.33 -3.08
C ASP A 91 -11.93 6.85 -3.41
N ALA A 92 -11.75 7.21 -4.69
CA ALA A 92 -11.58 8.61 -5.11
C ALA A 92 -12.89 9.39 -5.38
N PHE A 93 -14.05 8.79 -5.11
CA PHE A 93 -15.38 9.37 -5.37
C PHE A 93 -16.10 9.92 -4.13
N ARG A 94 -15.37 10.08 -3.02
CA ARG A 94 -15.94 10.53 -1.74
C ARG A 94 -16.58 11.92 -1.81
N SER A 95 -16.02 12.84 -2.60
CA SER A 95 -16.58 14.18 -2.77
C SER A 95 -17.96 14.21 -3.45
N ILE A 96 -18.35 13.16 -4.18
CA ILE A 96 -19.69 13.01 -4.76
C ILE A 96 -20.59 12.08 -3.94
N GLY A 97 -20.15 11.68 -2.74
CA GLY A 97 -20.95 10.88 -1.80
C GLY A 97 -20.96 9.39 -2.10
N LEU A 98 -20.11 8.90 -3.01
CA LEU A 98 -20.05 7.48 -3.34
C LEU A 98 -18.95 6.78 -2.54
N ASP A 99 -19.35 5.71 -1.85
CA ASP A 99 -18.43 4.73 -1.29
C ASP A 99 -17.82 3.85 -2.40
N ARG A 100 -16.64 3.28 -2.17
CA ARG A 100 -15.93 2.40 -3.14
C ARG A 100 -16.86 1.39 -3.83
N ARG A 101 -17.66 0.64 -3.08
CA ARG A 101 -18.52 -0.41 -3.65
C ARG A 101 -19.65 0.19 -4.50
N GLN A 102 -20.20 1.34 -4.10
CA GLN A 102 -21.21 2.07 -4.87
C GLN A 102 -20.61 2.63 -6.15
N ALA A 103 -19.41 3.23 -6.08
CA ALA A 103 -18.71 3.75 -7.24
C ALA A 103 -18.41 2.64 -8.26
N LEU A 104 -17.89 1.48 -7.83
CA LEU A 104 -17.65 0.33 -8.72
C LEU A 104 -18.92 -0.19 -9.39
N TRP A 105 -20.03 -0.22 -8.64
CA TRP A 105 -21.32 -0.61 -9.19
C TRP A 105 -21.79 0.39 -10.27
N GLU A 106 -21.74 1.69 -9.97
CA GLU A 106 -22.10 2.74 -10.94
C GLU A 106 -21.21 2.70 -12.18
N VAL A 107 -19.90 2.50 -12.03
CA VAL A 107 -18.97 2.39 -13.17
C VAL A 107 -19.30 1.16 -14.02
N SER A 108 -19.67 0.04 -13.40
CA SER A 108 -20.05 -1.18 -14.11
C SER A 108 -21.34 -0.99 -14.91
N ALA A 109 -22.31 -0.27 -14.35
CA ALA A 109 -23.57 0.04 -15.01
C ALA A 109 -23.42 1.01 -16.22
N LEU A 110 -22.28 1.69 -16.37
CA LEU A 110 -22.02 2.52 -17.55
C LEU A 110 -21.96 1.70 -18.85
N TYR A 111 -21.75 0.38 -18.77
CA TYR A 111 -21.74 -0.52 -19.93
C TYR A 111 -23.11 -0.59 -20.61
N ASP A 112 -24.18 -0.40 -19.85
CA ASP A 112 -25.57 -0.45 -20.34
C ASP A 112 -26.04 0.92 -20.85
N ARG A 113 -25.14 1.89 -21.00
CA ARG A 113 -25.47 3.22 -21.52
C ARG A 113 -25.79 3.11 -23.03
N PRO A 114 -26.97 3.57 -23.46
CA PRO A 114 -27.31 3.55 -24.87
C PRO A 114 -26.38 4.47 -25.68
N VAL A 115 -25.65 3.90 -26.65
CA VAL A 115 -24.76 4.63 -27.57
C VAL A 115 -25.34 4.69 -28.99
N ALA A 116 -24.92 5.70 -29.76
CA ALA A 116 -25.27 5.88 -31.17
C ALA A 116 -26.80 5.93 -31.43
N LEU A 117 -27.37 4.91 -32.08
CA LEU A 117 -28.78 4.91 -32.48
C LEU A 117 -29.75 4.96 -31.29
N PHE A 118 -29.29 4.56 -30.12
CA PHE A 118 -30.08 4.56 -28.89
C PHE A 118 -29.75 5.74 -27.96
N GLU A 119 -28.89 6.67 -28.40
CA GLU A 119 -28.53 7.87 -27.64
C GLU A 119 -29.79 8.70 -27.30
N GLY A 120 -30.01 8.94 -26.01
CA GLY A 120 -31.21 9.63 -25.49
C GLY A 120 -32.36 8.70 -25.05
N GLN A 121 -32.25 7.38 -25.22
CA GLN A 121 -33.17 6.43 -24.60
C GLN A 121 -32.77 6.17 -23.13
N PRO A 122 -33.74 5.92 -22.23
CA PRO A 122 -33.43 5.49 -20.86
C PRO A 122 -32.69 4.15 -20.91
N SER A 123 -31.59 4.02 -20.17
CA SER A 123 -30.91 2.73 -20.00
C SER A 123 -31.86 1.74 -19.33
N GLU A 124 -31.76 0.45 -19.67
CA GLU A 124 -32.57 -0.61 -19.03
C GLU A 124 -32.41 -0.60 -17.50
N SER A 125 -31.21 -0.25 -17.02
CA SER A 125 -30.87 -0.08 -15.60
C SER A 125 -31.62 1.06 -14.89
N THR A 126 -32.24 1.99 -15.61
CA THR A 126 -33.15 3.02 -15.04
C THR A 126 -34.41 2.40 -14.44
N THR A 127 -34.78 1.20 -14.91
CA THR A 127 -35.97 0.46 -14.49
C THR A 127 -35.68 -0.55 -13.37
N GLU A 128 -34.41 -0.70 -12.99
CA GLU A 128 -34.02 -1.63 -11.95
C GLU A 128 -34.33 -1.08 -10.55
N THR A 129 -34.71 -1.97 -9.65
CA THR A 129 -34.94 -1.60 -8.25
C THR A 129 -33.60 -1.21 -7.65
N GLN A 130 -33.50 -0.06 -6.97
CA GLN A 130 -32.28 0.32 -6.27
C GLN A 130 -31.91 -0.74 -5.24
N ILE A 131 -30.90 -1.56 -5.55
CA ILE A 131 -30.38 -2.58 -4.65
C ILE A 131 -29.49 -1.87 -3.62
N SER A 132 -29.81 -2.02 -2.34
CA SER A 132 -28.89 -1.59 -1.27
C SER A 132 -27.74 -2.59 -1.20
N LEU A 133 -26.58 -2.20 -1.71
CA LEU A 133 -25.36 -2.98 -1.55
C LEU A 133 -24.99 -3.07 -0.06
N PRO A 134 -24.48 -4.20 0.43
CA PRO A 134 -23.93 -4.27 1.78
C PRO A 134 -22.85 -3.20 1.96
N LEU A 135 -22.76 -2.61 3.14
CA LEU A 135 -21.66 -1.71 3.45
C LEU A 135 -20.34 -2.50 3.49
N MET A 136 -19.27 -1.85 3.07
CA MET A 136 -17.94 -2.42 3.10
C MET A 136 -17.35 -2.18 4.49
N THR A 137 -16.69 -3.19 5.07
CA THR A 137 -16.12 -3.05 6.42
C THR A 137 -14.84 -2.20 6.39
N GLU A 138 -14.46 -1.60 7.53
CA GLU A 138 -13.20 -0.86 7.66
C GLU A 138 -11.97 -1.71 7.25
N GLY A 139 -11.94 -2.98 7.66
CA GLY A 139 -10.87 -3.92 7.29
C GLY A 139 -10.81 -4.17 5.78
N GLU A 140 -11.96 -4.33 5.13
CA GLU A 140 -12.04 -4.44 3.67
C GLU A 140 -11.52 -3.16 3.01
N HIS A 141 -11.92 -1.98 3.51
CA HIS A 141 -11.47 -0.71 2.94
C HIS A 141 -9.96 -0.59 2.98
N VAL A 142 -9.36 -0.89 4.13
CA VAL A 142 -7.91 -0.83 4.33
C VAL A 142 -7.18 -1.79 3.39
N ILE A 143 -7.66 -3.02 3.23
CA ILE A 143 -7.02 -3.97 2.32
C ILE A 143 -7.08 -3.48 0.86
N GLN A 144 -8.19 -2.88 0.44
CA GLN A 144 -8.30 -2.31 -0.90
C GLN A 144 -7.45 -1.05 -1.09
N ASP A 145 -7.35 -0.18 -0.09
CA ASP A 145 -6.46 0.99 -0.10
C ASP A 145 -5.00 0.55 -0.35
N TYR A 146 -4.54 -0.50 0.35
CA TYR A 146 -3.21 -1.08 0.13
C TYR A 146 -3.03 -1.72 -1.25
N ALA A 147 -4.09 -2.30 -1.83
CA ALA A 147 -4.04 -2.83 -3.18
C ALA A 147 -3.85 -1.70 -4.21
N ALA A 148 -4.65 -0.64 -4.12
CA ALA A 148 -4.69 0.47 -5.06
C ALA A 148 -3.53 1.47 -4.89
N ILE A 149 -3.18 1.84 -3.65
CA ILE A 149 -2.29 2.97 -3.33
C ILE A 149 -1.05 2.51 -2.53
N SER A 150 -1.00 1.27 -2.06
CA SER A 150 0.07 0.72 -1.19
C SER A 150 0.20 1.39 0.17
N LEU A 151 -0.81 2.14 0.59
CA LEU A 151 -0.97 2.70 1.93
C LEU A 151 -2.46 2.87 2.21
N SER A 152 -2.83 2.99 3.48
CA SER A 152 -4.18 3.42 3.86
C SER A 152 -4.10 4.57 4.88
N LEU A 153 -4.96 5.56 4.67
CA LEU A 153 -5.16 6.65 5.62
C LEU A 153 -6.08 6.25 6.78
N LYS A 154 -6.80 5.12 6.69
CA LYS A 154 -7.80 4.68 7.66
C LYS A 154 -7.16 3.89 8.81
N ALA A 155 -6.49 2.79 8.50
CA ALA A 155 -5.75 1.97 9.46
C ALA A 155 -4.70 1.10 8.75
N HIS A 156 -3.91 0.36 9.51
CA HIS A 156 -2.95 -0.61 8.98
C HIS A 156 -3.52 -2.04 9.09
N PRO A 157 -3.35 -2.94 8.09
CA PRO A 157 -3.95 -4.28 8.10
C PRO A 157 -3.69 -5.11 9.37
N LEU A 158 -2.50 -4.98 9.96
CA LEU A 158 -2.14 -5.73 11.16
C LEU A 158 -2.89 -5.28 12.41
N SER A 159 -3.46 -4.07 12.46
CA SER A 159 -4.24 -3.62 13.62
C SER A 159 -5.48 -4.51 13.84
N PHE A 160 -6.12 -4.97 12.76
CA PHE A 160 -7.30 -5.85 12.81
C PHE A 160 -6.99 -7.27 13.30
N ILE A 161 -5.74 -7.71 13.21
CA ILE A 161 -5.30 -9.04 13.64
C ILE A 161 -4.35 -8.99 14.85
N ARG A 162 -4.10 -7.81 15.42
CA ARG A 162 -3.09 -7.61 16.47
C ARG A 162 -3.34 -8.48 17.70
N GLU A 163 -4.58 -8.58 18.16
CA GLU A 163 -4.91 -9.41 19.32
C GLU A 163 -4.62 -10.90 19.08
N LYS A 164 -4.87 -11.39 17.85
CA LYS A 164 -4.51 -12.76 17.46
C LYS A 164 -2.99 -12.95 17.43
N LEU A 165 -2.24 -11.96 16.94
CA LEU A 165 -0.77 -11.99 16.91
C LEU A 165 -0.17 -12.02 18.33
N LYS A 166 -0.73 -11.23 19.26
CA LYS A 166 -0.32 -11.23 20.67
C LYS A 166 -0.52 -12.60 21.34
N LEU A 167 -1.65 -13.26 21.07
CA LEU A 167 -1.91 -14.63 21.56
C LEU A 167 -0.89 -15.66 21.04
N LEU A 168 -0.26 -15.38 19.89
CA LEU A 168 0.80 -16.21 19.31
C LEU A 168 2.21 -15.78 19.77
N HIS A 169 2.30 -14.86 20.74
CA HIS A 169 3.54 -14.24 21.22
C HIS A 169 4.36 -13.57 20.10
N ILE A 170 3.67 -12.96 19.13
CA ILE A 170 4.28 -12.16 18.07
C ILE A 170 4.27 -10.69 18.51
N ILE A 171 5.46 -10.12 18.63
CA ILE A 171 5.65 -8.73 19.07
C ILE A 171 5.37 -7.73 17.95
N SER A 172 5.11 -6.49 18.31
CA SER A 172 5.06 -5.34 17.39
C SER A 172 6.45 -4.81 17.05
N ALA A 173 6.55 -4.02 15.97
CA ALA A 173 7.79 -3.35 15.59
C ALA A 173 8.27 -2.36 16.66
N GLN A 174 7.37 -1.66 17.33
CA GLN A 174 7.71 -0.72 18.41
C GLN A 174 8.36 -1.41 19.61
N GLU A 175 7.94 -2.63 19.94
CA GLU A 175 8.50 -3.39 21.07
C GLU A 175 9.99 -3.71 20.90
N LEU A 176 10.52 -3.76 19.66
CA LEU A 176 11.93 -4.02 19.38
C LEU A 176 12.87 -3.08 20.13
N GLY A 177 12.50 -1.81 20.27
CA GLY A 177 13.31 -0.79 20.96
C GLY A 177 13.51 -1.05 22.45
N THR A 178 12.70 -1.91 23.05
CA THR A 178 12.76 -2.22 24.49
C THR A 178 13.55 -3.50 24.81
N LEU A 179 13.93 -4.26 23.78
CA LEU A 179 14.54 -5.57 23.93
C LEU A 179 16.06 -5.48 24.04
N LYS A 180 16.64 -6.48 24.72
CA LYS A 180 18.09 -6.64 24.81
C LYS A 180 18.66 -7.26 23.54
N ASN A 181 19.92 -6.91 23.25
CA ASN A 181 20.67 -7.56 22.18
C ASN A 181 20.71 -9.07 22.42
N GLY A 182 20.39 -9.83 21.38
CA GLY A 182 20.39 -11.28 21.38
C GLY A 182 19.11 -11.98 21.86
N THR A 183 18.05 -11.23 22.21
CA THR A 183 16.75 -11.81 22.54
C THR A 183 16.15 -12.55 21.34
N LEU A 184 15.59 -13.74 21.58
CA LEU A 184 14.81 -14.48 20.59
C LEU A 184 13.38 -13.96 20.55
N ILE A 185 12.86 -13.69 19.36
CA ILE A 185 11.55 -13.08 19.15
C ILE A 185 10.81 -13.74 17.99
N LYS A 186 9.49 -13.49 17.96
CA LYS A 186 8.66 -13.65 16.77
C LYS A 186 8.11 -12.29 16.38
N ILE A 187 8.26 -11.91 15.12
CA ILE A 187 7.74 -10.64 14.60
C ILE A 187 7.09 -10.88 13.24
N THR A 188 6.01 -10.15 12.96
CA THR A 188 5.26 -10.22 11.71
C THR A 188 5.04 -8.82 11.18
N GLY A 189 5.11 -8.66 9.86
CA GLY A 189 4.78 -7.40 9.20
C GLY A 189 4.50 -7.56 7.72
N LEU A 190 3.87 -6.55 7.12
CA LEU A 190 3.74 -6.42 5.69
C LEU A 190 5.12 -6.17 5.09
N VAL A 191 5.50 -6.94 4.08
CA VAL A 191 6.80 -6.80 3.46
C VAL A 191 6.79 -5.58 2.54
N LEU A 192 7.58 -4.57 2.90
CA LEU A 192 7.76 -3.35 2.11
C LEU A 192 8.78 -3.54 1.01
N VAL A 193 9.96 -4.04 1.38
CA VAL A 193 11.12 -4.08 0.50
C VAL A 193 11.90 -5.36 0.75
N ARG A 194 12.45 -5.93 -0.33
CA ARG A 194 13.45 -6.99 -0.31
C ARG A 194 14.63 -6.54 -1.15
N GLN A 195 15.83 -6.57 -0.59
CA GLN A 195 17.05 -6.16 -1.27
C GLN A 195 18.14 -7.20 -1.10
N ARG A 196 18.75 -7.60 -2.21
CA ARG A 196 19.89 -8.51 -2.23
C ARG A 196 21.06 -7.85 -2.98
N PRO A 197 21.86 -7.00 -2.31
CA PRO A 197 22.96 -6.31 -2.96
C PRO A 197 23.95 -7.31 -3.56
N GLY A 198 24.40 -7.05 -4.79
CA GLY A 198 25.34 -7.94 -5.50
C GLY A 198 26.68 -8.14 -4.78
N THR A 199 27.02 -7.22 -3.86
CA THR A 199 28.27 -7.18 -3.08
C THR A 199 28.18 -7.86 -1.71
N ALA A 200 27.00 -8.19 -1.20
CA ALA A 200 26.78 -8.57 0.20
C ALA A 200 26.75 -10.09 0.43
N SER A 201 27.68 -10.87 -0.13
CA SER A 201 27.82 -12.33 0.10
C SER A 201 26.50 -13.12 0.09
N GLY A 202 25.55 -12.72 -0.75
CA GLY A 202 24.25 -13.36 -0.87
C GLY A 202 23.22 -13.08 0.24
N ILE A 203 23.48 -12.14 1.16
CA ILE A 203 22.56 -11.69 2.21
C ILE A 203 21.37 -10.93 1.60
N CYS A 204 20.17 -11.22 2.10
CA CYS A 204 18.94 -10.53 1.75
C CYS A 204 18.45 -9.68 2.94
N PHE A 205 18.21 -8.41 2.70
CA PHE A 205 17.60 -7.48 3.64
C PHE A 205 16.12 -7.36 3.32
N ILE A 206 15.28 -7.49 4.34
CA ILE A 206 13.83 -7.37 4.20
C ILE A 206 13.34 -6.35 5.22
N THR A 207 12.60 -5.34 4.78
CA THR A 207 11.91 -4.42 5.68
C THR A 207 10.45 -4.83 5.76
N ILE A 208 9.97 -5.08 6.97
CA ILE A 208 8.57 -5.34 7.26
C ILE A 208 7.97 -4.17 8.04
N GLU A 209 6.67 -3.93 7.89
CA GLU A 209 5.94 -2.92 8.65
C GLU A 209 4.73 -3.49 9.39
N ASP A 210 4.41 -2.87 10.52
CA ASP A 210 3.15 -3.01 11.20
C ASP A 210 2.56 -1.63 11.56
N GLU A 211 1.43 -1.60 12.27
CA GLU A 211 0.76 -0.36 12.65
C GLU A 211 1.58 0.53 13.60
N THR A 212 2.64 -0.01 14.20
CA THR A 212 3.47 0.68 15.20
C THR A 212 4.76 1.22 14.58
N GLY A 213 5.27 0.59 13.52
CA GLY A 213 6.46 1.03 12.80
C GLY A 213 7.00 -0.03 11.86
N SER A 214 8.30 0.02 11.59
CA SER A 214 8.99 -0.92 10.71
C SER A 214 10.11 -1.67 11.42
N ALA A 215 10.38 -2.89 10.97
CA ALA A 215 11.48 -3.72 11.42
C ALA A 215 12.36 -4.16 10.25
N ASN A 216 13.67 -4.19 10.47
CA ASN A 216 14.65 -4.62 9.47
C ASN A 216 15.10 -6.04 9.77
N LEU A 217 14.92 -6.92 8.79
CA LEU A 217 15.27 -8.33 8.84
C LEU A 217 16.52 -8.60 8.02
N VAL A 218 17.41 -9.45 8.54
CA VAL A 218 18.61 -9.90 7.85
C VAL A 218 18.51 -11.40 7.64
N VAL A 219 18.50 -11.83 6.38
CA VAL A 219 18.40 -13.22 5.96
C VAL A 219 19.69 -13.63 5.25
N PHE A 220 20.45 -14.53 5.87
CA PHE A 220 21.67 -15.07 5.24
C PHE A 220 21.33 -16.01 4.08
N GLN A 221 22.25 -16.13 3.12
CA GLN A 221 22.06 -16.88 1.87
C GLN A 221 21.48 -18.29 2.07
N LYS A 222 22.07 -19.10 2.96
CA LYS A 222 21.61 -20.47 3.22
C LYS A 222 20.14 -20.51 3.65
N LEU A 223 19.74 -19.58 4.52
CA LEU A 223 18.38 -19.48 5.02
C LEU A 223 17.43 -18.94 3.96
N PHE A 224 17.89 -17.98 3.15
CA PHE A 224 17.12 -17.46 2.02
C PHE A 224 16.83 -18.57 1.00
N ASP A 225 17.82 -19.37 0.65
CA ASP A 225 17.66 -20.46 -0.31
C ASP A 225 16.72 -21.55 0.23
N GLN A 226 16.76 -21.82 1.55
CA GLN A 226 15.85 -22.73 2.24
C GLN A 226 14.39 -22.23 2.28
N TYR A 227 14.19 -20.97 2.69
CA TYR A 227 12.86 -20.36 2.87
C TYR A 227 12.46 -19.48 1.67
N ARG A 228 12.98 -19.81 0.49
CA ARG A 228 12.82 -18.99 -0.72
C ARG A 228 11.35 -18.78 -1.07
N LYS A 229 10.54 -19.84 -0.96
CA LYS A 229 9.11 -19.79 -1.27
C LYS A 229 8.35 -18.85 -0.32
N GLU A 230 8.64 -18.94 0.98
CA GLU A 230 8.04 -18.11 2.01
C GLU A 230 8.47 -16.66 1.85
N ILE A 231 9.77 -16.41 1.67
CA ILE A 231 10.30 -15.05 1.53
C ILE A 231 9.74 -14.36 0.30
N LEU A 232 9.69 -15.03 -0.86
CA LEU A 232 9.21 -14.44 -2.12
C LEU A 232 7.67 -14.35 -2.18
N GLY A 233 6.96 -15.35 -1.68
CA GLY A 233 5.50 -15.45 -1.80
C GLY A 233 4.72 -14.70 -0.71
N SER A 234 5.37 -14.22 0.35
CA SER A 234 4.67 -13.57 1.48
C SER A 234 4.45 -12.08 1.24
N LYS A 235 3.20 -11.62 1.32
CA LYS A 235 2.90 -10.20 1.58
C LYS A 235 2.99 -9.93 3.08
N LEU A 236 2.46 -10.84 3.89
CA LEU A 236 2.59 -10.85 5.35
C LEU A 236 3.60 -11.94 5.75
N LEU A 237 4.77 -11.51 6.19
CA LEU A 237 5.86 -12.40 6.57
C LEU A 237 6.00 -12.41 8.09
N MET A 238 5.96 -13.60 8.68
CA MET A 238 6.36 -13.81 10.07
C MET A 238 7.75 -14.42 10.10
N VAL A 239 8.57 -13.93 11.02
CA VAL A 239 9.89 -14.49 11.27
C VAL A 239 10.10 -14.80 12.74
N GLU A 240 10.76 -15.92 12.99
CA GLU A 240 11.43 -16.19 14.26
C GLU A 240 12.89 -15.83 14.08
N GLY A 241 13.45 -15.06 15.02
CA GLY A 241 14.80 -14.54 14.87
C GLY A 241 15.40 -14.01 16.16
N LYS A 242 16.63 -13.54 16.05
CA LYS A 242 17.40 -12.99 17.15
C LYS A 242 17.58 -11.49 16.94
N VAL A 243 17.25 -10.68 17.94
CA VAL A 243 17.50 -9.24 17.92
C VAL A 243 19.01 -8.99 17.90
N GLN A 244 19.47 -8.11 17.01
CA GLN A 244 20.84 -7.62 16.92
C GLN A 244 20.82 -6.10 16.99
N ILE A 245 21.48 -5.54 17.99
CA ILE A 245 21.54 -4.09 18.22
C ILE A 245 22.98 -3.63 17.94
N GLU A 246 23.13 -2.73 16.97
CA GLU A 246 24.40 -2.09 16.61
C GLU A 246 24.26 -0.57 16.68
N GLY A 247 24.72 0.02 17.78
CA GLY A 247 24.48 1.43 18.06
C GLY A 247 22.98 1.70 18.21
N GLU A 248 22.44 2.56 17.35
CA GLU A 248 21.01 2.91 17.31
C GLU A 248 20.19 2.01 16.38
N VAL A 249 20.85 1.16 15.59
CA VAL A 249 20.17 0.34 14.57
C VAL A 249 19.83 -1.03 15.14
N ILE A 250 18.56 -1.41 15.01
CA ILE A 250 18.04 -2.71 15.43
C ILE A 250 17.73 -3.55 14.19
N HIS A 251 18.35 -4.72 14.12
CA HIS A 251 18.11 -5.75 13.12
C HIS A 251 17.55 -7.01 13.78
N VAL A 252 16.80 -7.80 13.01
CA VAL A 252 16.40 -9.15 13.40
C VAL A 252 17.11 -10.14 12.48
N ILE A 253 18.04 -10.90 13.05
CA ILE A 253 18.69 -12.01 12.34
C ILE A 253 17.68 -13.15 12.26
N VAL A 254 17.21 -13.40 11.04
CA VAL A 254 16.15 -14.38 10.79
C VAL A 254 16.69 -15.78 10.99
N GLN A 255 15.88 -16.65 11.59
CA GLN A 255 16.17 -18.07 11.79
C GLN A 255 15.11 -18.97 11.16
N ARG A 256 13.85 -18.52 11.11
CA ARG A 256 12.75 -19.19 10.42
C ARG A 256 11.79 -18.17 9.80
N CYS A 257 11.20 -18.53 8.67
CA CYS A 257 10.21 -17.71 7.96
C CYS A 257 8.89 -18.48 7.81
N PHE A 258 7.78 -17.77 7.94
CA PHE A 258 6.44 -18.30 7.74
C PHE A 258 5.60 -17.33 6.92
N ASN A 259 4.89 -17.86 5.92
CA ASN A 259 3.93 -17.09 5.13
C ASN A 259 2.60 -17.01 5.89
N LEU A 260 2.21 -15.80 6.29
CA LEU A 260 0.95 -15.55 7.00
C LEU A 260 -0.11 -14.85 6.13
N ASN A 261 0.02 -14.85 4.81
CA ASN A 261 -0.96 -14.22 3.91
C ASN A 261 -2.41 -14.66 4.19
N GLY A 262 -2.61 -15.90 4.64
CA GLY A 262 -3.93 -16.41 5.03
C GLY A 262 -4.61 -15.59 6.14
N MET A 263 -3.85 -14.97 7.04
CA MET A 263 -4.40 -14.10 8.09
C MET A 263 -4.99 -12.80 7.52
N LEU A 264 -4.49 -12.31 6.38
CA LEU A 264 -5.08 -11.15 5.70
C LEU A 264 -6.41 -11.50 5.03
N LYS A 265 -6.60 -12.75 4.57
CA LYS A 265 -7.88 -13.19 4.02
C LYS A 265 -8.99 -13.15 5.07
N GLY A 266 -8.67 -13.47 6.33
CA GLY A 266 -9.62 -13.42 7.44
C GLY A 266 -10.05 -12.02 7.89
N ILE A 267 -9.48 -10.95 7.31
CA ILE A 267 -9.94 -9.57 7.49
C ILE A 267 -11.11 -9.26 6.54
N LYS A 268 -11.23 -10.00 5.42
CA LYS A 268 -12.32 -9.90 4.46
C LYS A 268 -13.43 -10.91 4.79
N HIS A 269 -14.69 -10.56 4.51
CA HIS A 269 -15.65 -11.58 4.10
C HIS A 269 -15.43 -11.87 2.60
N ALA A 270 -15.45 -13.15 2.23
CA ALA A 270 -15.07 -13.77 0.94
C ALA A 270 -15.02 -12.87 -0.32
N ASP A 271 -13.84 -12.70 -0.92
CA ASP A 271 -13.44 -13.27 -2.23
C ASP A 271 -12.10 -12.70 -2.74
N ASP A 272 -11.43 -13.51 -3.55
CA ASP A 272 -10.02 -13.43 -3.95
C ASP A 272 -9.63 -12.13 -4.67
N PHE A 273 -8.41 -11.65 -4.43
CA PHE A 273 -7.78 -10.59 -5.21
C PHE A 273 -6.51 -11.10 -5.91
N PRO A 274 -6.27 -10.67 -7.17
CA PRO A 274 -5.05 -10.99 -7.89
C PRO A 274 -3.82 -10.33 -7.26
N VAL A 275 -2.69 -10.99 -7.51
CA VAL A 275 -1.39 -10.76 -6.92
C VAL A 275 -0.72 -9.55 -7.59
N LEU A 276 -0.58 -8.42 -6.88
CA LEU A 276 0.33 -7.35 -7.28
C LEU A 276 1.21 -6.86 -6.13
N ALA A 277 2.41 -7.45 -6.06
CA ALA A 277 3.70 -6.84 -5.75
C ALA A 277 4.75 -7.97 -5.78
N VAL A 278 5.21 -8.34 -6.98
CA VAL A 278 6.43 -9.13 -7.11
C VAL A 278 7.58 -8.15 -6.89
N ALA A 279 8.07 -8.04 -5.65
CA ALA A 279 9.36 -7.42 -5.43
C ALA A 279 10.41 -8.39 -5.98
N GLY A 280 11.17 -7.96 -6.98
CA GLY A 280 12.22 -8.73 -7.65
C GLY A 280 13.41 -9.04 -6.73
N ALA A 281 13.19 -9.82 -5.67
CA ALA A 281 14.28 -10.27 -4.79
C ALA A 281 15.28 -11.21 -5.49
N ASP A 282 14.97 -11.61 -6.73
CA ASP A 282 15.86 -12.33 -7.64
C ASP A 282 16.65 -11.42 -8.59
N GLU A 283 16.29 -10.14 -8.69
CA GLU A 283 17.08 -9.18 -9.44
C GLU A 283 18.31 -8.78 -8.64
N LYS A 284 19.47 -9.29 -9.04
CA LYS A 284 20.75 -8.70 -8.64
C LYS A 284 20.84 -7.34 -9.31
N ASN A 285 20.80 -6.26 -8.53
CA ASN A 285 20.99 -4.91 -9.06
C ASN A 285 22.35 -4.83 -9.79
N ARG A 286 22.34 -4.86 -11.13
CA ARG A 286 23.52 -4.59 -11.95
C ARG A 286 23.66 -3.08 -12.05
N MET A 287 24.26 -2.45 -11.04
CA MET A 287 24.65 -1.05 -11.20
C MET A 287 25.71 -0.97 -12.30
N GLY A 288 25.35 -0.28 -13.38
CA GLY A 288 26.26 0.16 -14.42
C GLY A 288 27.39 1.01 -13.83
N VAL A 289 28.53 0.95 -14.51
CA VAL A 289 29.77 1.66 -14.22
C VAL A 289 29.49 3.16 -14.10
N LEU A 290 29.44 3.69 -12.88
CA LEU A 290 29.64 5.11 -12.59
C LEU A 290 30.59 5.23 -11.38
N GLU A 291 31.36 6.30 -11.39
CA GLU A 291 32.73 6.40 -10.92
C GLU A 291 32.97 6.16 -9.43
N LYS A 292 34.20 5.72 -9.15
CA LYS A 292 34.78 5.52 -7.82
C LYS A 292 34.74 6.83 -7.01
N GLU A 293 33.79 6.95 -6.09
CA GLU A 293 34.00 7.74 -4.89
C GLU A 293 34.18 6.84 -3.66
N VAL A 294 35.17 7.23 -2.86
CA VAL A 294 35.91 6.40 -1.93
C VAL A 294 35.11 6.18 -0.65
N ILE A 295 34.58 4.97 -0.46
CA ILE A 295 34.10 4.51 0.85
C ILE A 295 35.32 4.31 1.76
N PRO A 296 35.38 4.93 2.96
CA PRO A 296 36.50 4.73 3.89
C PRO A 296 36.59 3.27 4.31
N LYS A 297 37.81 2.70 4.20
CA LYS A 297 38.11 1.30 4.50
C LYS A 297 37.70 0.92 5.93
N ALA A 298 36.96 -0.19 6.01
CA ALA A 298 36.72 -0.96 7.22
C ALA A 298 38.01 -1.16 8.03
N ARG A 299 37.95 -0.90 9.35
CA ARG A 299 39.01 -1.30 10.28
C ARG A 299 38.77 -2.75 10.70
N ASN A 300 39.83 -3.52 10.49
CA ASN A 300 39.98 -4.96 10.60
C ASN A 300 39.42 -5.59 11.88
N PHE A 301 38.84 -6.78 11.70
CA PHE A 301 38.63 -7.78 12.73
C PHE A 301 39.99 -8.28 13.27
N LYS A 302 40.18 -8.15 14.58
CA LYS A 302 40.89 -9.08 15.46
C LYS A 302 40.22 -9.04 16.83
#